data_AF-A0A956JKW5-F1
#
_entry.id   AF-A0A956JKW5-F1
#
_cell.length_a   1.000
_cell.length_b   1.000
_cell.length_c   1.000
_cell.angle_alpha   90.00
_cell.angle_beta   90.00
_cell.angle_gamma   90.00
#
_symmetry.space_group_name_H-M   'P 1'
#
loop_
_entity.id
_entity.type
_entity.pdbx_description
1 polymer ?
#
loop_
_entity_poly.entity_id
_entity_poly.type
_entity_poly.pdbx_seq_one_letter_code
_entity_poly.pdbx_strand_id
1 'polypeptide(L)'
;MSGSLYMRLVDIGGMATFFVLQGYLAREVLAGLEVYSEHTWWVLGLAIVGGYLWADFVSGFVHFVADNFGSVHTPFFGPVFFRTFREHHVDPLAITRHDFFEVNGANCVVSIPFVAATLAAVPVRDSLLGLAFGAFMLLFLLGIFCTNQFHRWAHLPAAPSWIRALQSTGLILGPEHHQRHHTPPFDTYYCITSGLMNP
;
A
#
# COMPACT_ATOMS: atom_id res chain seq x y z
N MET A 1 14.87 9.89 -12.86
CA MET A 1 13.60 10.53 -13.31
C MET A 1 12.81 11.15 -12.16
N SER A 2 13.19 10.87 -10.91
CA SER A 2 12.87 11.64 -9.71
C SER A 2 13.28 13.11 -9.86
N GLY A 3 12.40 14.04 -9.52
CA GLY A 3 12.72 15.47 -9.44
C GLY A 3 12.23 16.37 -10.59
N SER A 4 11.51 15.86 -11.59
CA SER A 4 10.83 16.76 -12.55
C SER A 4 9.59 17.37 -11.90
N LEU A 5 9.31 18.65 -12.21
CA LEU A 5 8.10 19.33 -11.72
C LEU A 5 6.82 18.55 -12.10
N TYR A 6 6.81 17.93 -13.29
CA TYR A 6 5.70 17.12 -13.75
C TYR A 6 5.41 15.93 -12.82
N MET A 7 6.42 15.12 -12.48
CA MET A 7 6.22 13.98 -11.57
C MET A 7 5.79 14.45 -10.19
N ARG A 8 6.35 15.56 -9.71
CA ARG A 8 5.94 16.14 -8.43
C ARG A 8 4.46 16.54 -8.40
N LEU A 9 3.97 17.12 -9.49
CA LEU A 9 2.54 17.47 -9.63
C LEU A 9 1.67 16.21 -9.68
N VAL A 10 2.12 15.15 -10.35
CA VAL A 10 1.43 13.85 -10.38
C VAL A 10 1.35 13.23 -8.98
N ASP A 11 2.44 13.21 -8.21
CA ASP A 11 2.47 12.63 -6.87
C ASP A 11 1.55 13.40 -5.90
N ILE A 12 1.67 14.73 -5.87
CA ILE A 12 0.84 15.58 -5.00
C ILE A 12 -0.63 15.49 -5.41
N GLY A 13 -0.91 15.66 -6.72
CA GLY A 13 -2.28 15.65 -7.24
C GLY A 13 -2.95 14.29 -7.09
N GLY A 14 -2.20 13.21 -7.34
CA GLY A 14 -2.65 11.84 -7.13
C GLY A 14 -2.95 11.55 -5.67
N MET A 15 -2.05 11.94 -4.77
CA MET A 15 -2.26 11.77 -3.33
C MET A 15 -3.46 12.59 -2.82
N ALA A 16 -3.60 13.85 -3.24
CA ALA A 16 -4.76 14.67 -2.90
C ALA A 16 -6.07 14.03 -3.40
N THR A 17 -6.09 13.58 -4.65
CA THR A 17 -7.26 12.91 -5.25
C THR A 17 -7.62 11.64 -4.50
N PHE A 18 -6.62 10.80 -4.19
CA PHE A 18 -6.79 9.58 -3.42
C PHE A 18 -7.44 9.86 -2.05
N PHE A 19 -6.91 10.81 -1.28
CA PHE A 19 -7.47 11.10 0.05
C PHE A 19 -8.86 11.74 -0.01
N VAL A 20 -9.16 12.55 -1.04
CA VAL A 20 -10.52 13.06 -1.26
C VAL A 20 -11.49 11.91 -1.52
N LEU A 21 -11.15 10.98 -2.41
CA LEU A 21 -11.99 9.82 -2.71
C LEU A 21 -12.14 8.87 -1.52
N GLN A 22 -11.05 8.63 -0.78
CA GLN A 22 -11.10 7.85 0.47
C GLN A 22 -11.98 8.53 1.52
N GLY A 23 -11.98 9.87 1.60
CA GLY A 23 -12.89 10.62 2.47
C GLY A 23 -14.36 10.42 2.09
N TYR A 24 -14.68 10.42 0.79
CA TYR A 24 -16.04 10.10 0.34
C TYR A 24 -16.43 8.65 0.67
N LEU A 25 -15.53 7.69 0.45
CA LEU A 25 -15.81 6.28 0.77
C LEU A 25 -15.99 6.09 2.27
N ALA A 26 -15.15 6.72 3.09
CA ALA A 26 -15.29 6.70 4.55
C ALA A 26 -16.64 7.28 5.00
N ARG A 27 -17.12 8.36 4.37
CA ARG A 27 -18.45 8.91 4.66
C ARG A 27 -19.57 7.91 4.36
N GLU A 28 -19.52 7.21 3.22
CA GLU A 28 -20.54 6.20 2.90
C GLU A 28 -20.45 4.98 3.84
N VAL A 29 -19.25 4.58 4.26
CA VAL A 29 -19.05 3.52 5.26
C VAL A 29 -19.62 3.94 6.61
N LEU A 30 -19.34 5.16 7.09
CA LEU A 30 -19.87 5.67 8.36
C LEU A 30 -21.40 5.73 8.34
N ALA A 31 -21.99 6.25 7.25
CA ALA A 31 -23.44 6.27 7.07
C ALA A 31 -24.03 4.84 7.07
N GLY A 32 -23.36 3.88 6.41
CA GLY A 32 -23.79 2.48 6.44
C GLY A 32 -23.68 1.86 7.84
N LEU A 33 -22.64 2.18 8.62
CA LEU A 33 -22.51 1.72 10.01
C LEU A 33 -23.61 2.28 10.92
N GLU A 34 -24.12 3.49 10.66
CA GLU A 34 -25.28 4.01 11.39
C GLU A 34 -26.55 3.20 11.08
N VAL A 35 -26.74 2.79 9.82
CA VAL A 35 -27.88 1.97 9.40
C VAL A 35 -27.79 0.54 9.93
N TYR A 36 -26.59 -0.05 9.91
CA TYR A 36 -26.31 -1.44 10.30
C TYR A 36 -25.53 -1.53 11.62
N SER A 37 -25.95 -0.74 12.61
CA SER A 37 -25.20 -0.51 13.85
C SER A 37 -24.87 -1.78 14.65
N GLU A 38 -25.78 -2.76 14.66
CA GLU A 38 -25.64 -4.05 15.32
C GLU A 38 -24.51 -4.91 14.72
N HIS A 39 -24.08 -4.59 13.51
CA HIS A 39 -23.04 -5.31 12.78
C HIS A 39 -21.66 -4.62 12.84
N THR A 40 -21.58 -3.41 13.40
CA THR A 40 -20.40 -2.54 13.39
C THR A 40 -19.11 -3.25 13.79
N TRP A 41 -19.12 -3.97 14.92
CA TRP A 41 -17.89 -4.52 15.50
C TRP A 41 -17.23 -5.56 14.60
N TRP A 42 -18.01 -6.46 13.99
CA TRP A 42 -17.45 -7.50 13.12
C TRP A 42 -17.17 -6.96 11.72
N VAL A 43 -17.98 -6.01 11.21
CA VAL A 43 -17.69 -5.34 9.93
C VAL A 43 -16.33 -4.64 10.00
N LEU A 44 -16.12 -3.83 11.04
CA LEU A 44 -14.84 -3.14 11.24
C LEU A 44 -13.71 -4.11 11.54
N GLY A 45 -13.94 -5.12 12.40
CA GLY A 45 -12.92 -6.14 12.71
C GLY A 45 -12.44 -6.88 11.46
N LEU A 46 -13.37 -7.35 10.61
CA LEU A 46 -13.04 -8.02 9.36
C LEU A 46 -12.40 -7.06 8.34
N ALA A 47 -12.86 -5.81 8.25
CA ALA A 47 -12.27 -4.83 7.37
C ALA A 47 -10.83 -4.47 7.77
N ILE A 48 -10.56 -4.30 9.07
CA ILE A 48 -9.22 -3.99 9.59
C ILE A 48 -8.27 -5.14 9.32
N VAL A 49 -8.63 -6.35 9.78
CA VAL A 49 -7.76 -7.52 9.64
C VAL A 49 -7.64 -7.93 8.17
N GLY A 50 -8.78 -8.09 7.49
CA GLY A 50 -8.83 -8.51 6.10
C GLY A 50 -8.18 -7.50 5.17
N GLY A 51 -8.51 -6.21 5.30
CA GLY A 51 -7.92 -5.16 4.47
C GLY A 51 -6.41 -5.07 4.64
N TYR A 52 -5.91 -5.16 5.88
CA TYR A 52 -4.48 -5.09 6.15
C TYR A 52 -3.71 -6.32 5.63
N LEU A 53 -4.22 -7.53 5.87
CA LEU A 53 -3.61 -8.76 5.36
C LEU A 53 -3.64 -8.82 3.84
N TRP A 54 -4.72 -8.36 3.20
CA TRP A 54 -4.77 -8.25 1.74
C TRP A 54 -3.80 -7.21 1.20
N ALA A 55 -3.59 -6.08 1.90
CA ALA A 55 -2.56 -5.11 1.51
C ALA A 55 -1.17 -5.72 1.58
N ASP A 56 -0.88 -6.51 2.61
CA ASP A 56 0.37 -7.26 2.72
C ASP A 56 0.54 -8.29 1.60
N PHE A 57 -0.47 -9.13 1.39
CA PHE A 57 -0.46 -10.13 0.32
C PHE A 57 -0.27 -9.51 -1.07
N VAL A 58 -1.06 -8.48 -1.40
CA VAL A 58 -0.98 -7.80 -2.70
C VAL A 58 0.38 -7.13 -2.87
N SER A 59 0.95 -6.54 -1.81
CA SER A 59 2.30 -5.98 -1.89
C SER A 59 3.33 -7.05 -2.26
N GLY A 60 3.26 -8.24 -1.65
CA GLY A 60 4.16 -9.34 -1.96
C GLY A 60 3.94 -9.94 -3.34
N PHE A 61 2.69 -10.08 -3.77
CA PHE A 61 2.37 -10.58 -5.11
C PHE A 61 2.90 -9.63 -6.21
N VAL A 62 2.64 -8.33 -6.07
CA VAL A 62 3.11 -7.30 -7.02
C VAL A 62 4.65 -7.25 -7.04
N HIS A 63 5.28 -7.34 -5.87
CA HIS A 63 6.74 -7.37 -5.74
C HIS A 63 7.34 -8.61 -6.40
N PHE A 64 6.82 -9.79 -6.11
CA PHE A 64 7.21 -11.05 -6.76
C PHE A 64 7.12 -10.96 -8.28
N VAL A 65 6.01 -10.40 -8.81
CA VAL A 65 5.85 -10.20 -10.25
C VAL A 65 6.90 -9.24 -10.82
N ALA A 66 7.18 -8.14 -10.13
CA ALA A 66 8.13 -7.12 -10.59
C ALA A 66 9.57 -7.65 -10.65
N ASP A 67 9.96 -8.46 -9.68
CA ASP A 67 11.32 -9.00 -9.59
C ASP A 67 11.56 -10.12 -10.59
N ASN A 68 10.58 -11.03 -10.74
CA ASN A 68 10.80 -12.28 -11.46
C ASN A 68 10.30 -12.25 -12.91
N PHE A 69 9.34 -11.38 -13.23
CA PHE A 69 8.70 -11.35 -14.54
C PHE A 69 8.83 -9.99 -15.21
N GLY A 70 8.45 -9.95 -16.49
CA GLY A 70 8.49 -8.74 -17.30
C GLY A 70 9.91 -8.31 -17.68
N SER A 71 9.98 -7.17 -18.39
CA SER A 71 11.22 -6.63 -18.94
C SER A 71 11.32 -5.14 -18.66
N VAL A 72 12.52 -4.68 -18.31
CA VAL A 72 12.85 -3.26 -18.18
C VAL A 72 12.75 -2.51 -19.52
N HIS A 73 12.65 -3.23 -20.64
CA HIS A 73 12.48 -2.69 -21.98
C HIS A 73 11.02 -2.64 -22.45
N THR A 74 10.06 -3.14 -21.66
CA THR A 74 8.63 -3.00 -21.99
C THR A 74 8.28 -1.52 -22.12
N PRO A 75 7.68 -1.06 -23.24
CA PRO A 75 7.36 0.35 -23.43
C PRO A 75 6.49 0.89 -22.29
N PHE A 76 6.85 2.08 -21.79
CA PHE A 76 6.24 2.78 -20.65
C PHE A 76 6.38 2.06 -19.29
N PHE A 77 5.99 0.79 -19.19
CA PHE A 77 5.91 0.05 -17.93
C PHE A 77 7.27 -0.44 -17.43
N GLY A 78 8.17 -0.82 -18.34
CA GLY A 78 9.50 -1.33 -18.04
C GLY A 78 10.35 -0.36 -17.20
N PRO A 79 10.54 0.88 -17.67
CA PRO A 79 11.34 1.87 -16.95
C PRO A 79 10.73 2.34 -15.62
N VAL A 80 9.41 2.26 -15.45
CA VAL A 80 8.71 2.83 -14.28
C VAL A 80 8.47 1.78 -13.20
N PHE A 81 8.15 0.55 -13.59
CA PHE A 81 7.80 -0.55 -12.68
C PHE A 81 8.96 -1.54 -12.53
N PHE A 82 9.22 -2.37 -13.54
CA PHE A 82 10.21 -3.45 -13.46
C PHE A 82 11.62 -2.94 -13.12
N ARG A 83 12.03 -1.81 -13.70
CA ARG A 83 13.33 -1.20 -13.42
C ARG A 83 13.44 -0.75 -11.97
N THR A 84 12.44 -0.04 -11.45
CA THR A 84 12.46 0.51 -10.09
C THR A 84 12.63 -0.59 -9.04
N PHE A 85 11.89 -1.70 -9.18
CA PHE A 85 12.00 -2.84 -8.26
C PHE A 85 13.37 -3.53 -8.33
N ARG A 86 13.92 -3.76 -9.52
CA ARG A 86 15.22 -4.44 -9.65
C ARG A 86 16.42 -3.56 -9.29
N GLU A 87 16.37 -2.27 -9.62
CA GLU A 87 17.39 -1.31 -9.20
C GLU A 87 17.38 -1.11 -7.67
N HIS A 88 16.24 -1.34 -7.01
CA HIS A 88 16.15 -1.28 -5.56
C HIS A 88 17.00 -2.36 -4.86
N HIS A 89 17.20 -3.54 -5.45
CA HIS A 89 18.15 -4.53 -4.89
C HIS A 89 19.61 -4.08 -5.00
N VAL A 90 19.92 -3.20 -5.97
CA VAL A 90 21.27 -2.65 -6.18
C VAL A 90 21.55 -1.47 -5.22
N ASP A 91 20.56 -0.59 -5.00
CA ASP A 91 20.64 0.52 -4.06
C ASP A 91 19.40 0.57 -3.15
N PRO A 92 19.35 -0.28 -2.10
CA PRO A 92 18.20 -0.37 -1.21
C PRO A 92 17.92 0.94 -0.46
N LEU A 93 18.97 1.73 -0.21
CA LEU A 93 18.85 3.00 0.52
C LEU A 93 18.26 4.13 -0.33
N ALA A 94 18.07 3.96 -1.65
CA ALA A 94 17.48 4.97 -2.52
C ALA A 94 16.13 5.48 -2.03
N ILE A 95 15.27 4.57 -1.58
CA ILE A 95 13.94 4.92 -1.04
C ILE A 95 13.99 5.86 0.17
N THR A 96 15.08 5.83 0.95
CA THR A 96 15.25 6.71 2.12
C THR A 96 15.55 8.15 1.75
N ARG A 97 16.05 8.38 0.53
CA ARG A 97 16.46 9.70 0.03
C ARG A 97 15.34 10.45 -0.70
N HIS A 98 14.24 9.75 -0.99
CA HIS A 98 13.02 10.36 -1.51
C HIS A 98 12.19 11.00 -0.38
N ASP A 99 11.47 12.06 -0.72
CA ASP A 99 10.54 12.69 0.22
C ASP A 99 9.19 11.98 0.27
N PHE A 100 8.32 12.44 1.17
CA PHE A 100 7.05 11.79 1.45
C PHE A 100 6.14 11.63 0.22
N PHE A 101 6.11 12.63 -0.68
CA PHE A 101 5.23 12.56 -1.84
C PHE A 101 5.75 11.58 -2.86
N GLU A 102 7.06 11.61 -3.11
CA GLU A 102 7.70 10.70 -4.06
C GLU A 102 7.64 9.23 -3.62
N VAL A 103 7.72 8.98 -2.30
CA VAL A 103 7.61 7.62 -1.73
C VAL A 103 6.19 7.06 -1.88
N ASN A 104 5.17 7.89 -1.65
CA ASN A 104 3.80 7.40 -1.49
C ASN A 104 2.86 7.72 -2.67
N GLY A 105 3.23 8.67 -3.53
CA GLY A 105 2.39 9.19 -4.61
C GLY A 105 1.97 8.13 -5.61
N ALA A 106 2.90 7.26 -6.01
CA ALA A 106 2.62 6.15 -6.93
C ALA A 106 1.53 5.21 -6.39
N ASN A 107 1.58 4.83 -5.11
CA ASN A 107 0.58 3.95 -4.50
C ASN A 107 -0.80 4.63 -4.47
N CYS A 108 -0.85 5.94 -4.21
CA CYS A 108 -2.08 6.71 -4.31
C CYS A 108 -2.65 6.71 -5.72
N VAL A 109 -1.83 7.04 -6.74
CA VAL A 109 -2.26 7.09 -8.14
C VAL A 109 -2.82 5.74 -8.60
N VAL A 110 -2.13 4.64 -8.29
CA VAL A 110 -2.59 3.29 -8.63
C VAL A 110 -3.89 2.93 -7.90
N SER A 111 -4.12 3.46 -6.70
CA SER A 111 -5.31 3.16 -5.89
C SER A 111 -6.57 3.94 -6.32
N ILE A 112 -6.43 5.09 -6.98
CA ILE A 112 -7.54 5.95 -7.43
C ILE A 112 -8.64 5.19 -8.21
N PRO A 113 -8.34 4.41 -9.26
CA PRO A 113 -9.38 3.71 -10.01
C PRO A 113 -10.18 2.71 -9.14
N PHE A 114 -9.56 2.10 -8.13
CA PHE A 114 -10.21 1.13 -7.26
C PHE A 114 -11.18 1.81 -6.28
N VAL A 115 -10.78 2.92 -5.66
CA VAL A 115 -11.70 3.70 -4.80
C VAL A 115 -12.83 4.32 -5.63
N ALA A 116 -12.55 4.83 -6.83
CA ALA A 116 -13.57 5.37 -7.73
C ALA A 116 -14.57 4.30 -8.17
N ALA A 117 -14.10 3.10 -8.55
CA ALA A 117 -14.97 1.98 -8.90
C ALA A 117 -15.82 1.52 -7.71
N THR A 118 -15.25 1.48 -6.50
CA THR A 118 -15.99 1.14 -5.27
C THR A 118 -17.13 2.14 -5.04
N LEU A 119 -16.83 3.45 -5.13
CA LEU A 119 -17.84 4.50 -4.98
C LEU A 119 -18.93 4.46 -6.05
N ALA A 120 -18.59 4.09 -7.28
CA ALA A 120 -19.52 4.10 -8.40
C ALA A 120 -20.42 2.86 -8.46
N ALA A 121 -19.93 1.70 -8.03
CA ALA A 121 -20.58 0.41 -8.28
C ALA A 121 -21.08 -0.29 -7.01
N VAL A 122 -20.60 0.09 -5.82
CA VAL A 122 -20.95 -0.61 -4.58
C VAL A 122 -22.00 0.18 -3.81
N PRO A 123 -23.17 -0.42 -3.49
CA PRO A 123 -24.17 0.19 -2.64
C PRO A 123 -23.74 0.11 -1.16
N VAL A 124 -22.72 0.90 -0.80
CA VAL A 124 -22.01 0.83 0.51
C VAL A 124 -22.97 1.04 1.68
N ARG A 125 -23.89 2.00 1.57
CA ARG A 125 -24.85 2.30 2.65
C ARG A 125 -26.18 1.55 2.55
N ASP A 126 -26.50 1.01 1.38
CA ASP A 126 -27.83 0.45 1.10
C ASP A 126 -27.89 -1.08 1.30
N SER A 127 -26.75 -1.72 1.61
CA SER A 127 -26.69 -3.16 1.90
C SER A 127 -25.56 -3.52 2.86
N LEU A 128 -25.77 -4.54 3.71
CA LEU A 128 -24.75 -5.03 4.64
C LEU A 128 -23.49 -5.57 3.92
N LEU A 129 -23.67 -6.27 2.80
CA LEU A 129 -22.54 -6.76 2.00
C LEU A 129 -21.77 -5.61 1.34
N GLY A 130 -22.49 -4.61 0.81
CA GLY A 130 -21.89 -3.40 0.27
C GLY A 130 -21.11 -2.62 1.32
N LEU A 131 -21.64 -2.52 2.54
CA LEU A 131 -20.96 -1.91 3.68
C LEU A 131 -19.67 -2.65 4.03
N ALA A 132 -19.75 -3.97 4.18
CA ALA A 132 -18.58 -4.80 4.50
C ALA A 132 -17.49 -4.68 3.43
N PHE A 133 -17.87 -4.74 2.14
CA PHE A 133 -16.93 -4.57 1.03
C PHE A 133 -16.36 -3.14 0.96
N GLY A 134 -17.18 -2.11 1.15
CA GLY A 134 -16.74 -0.72 1.17
C GLY A 134 -15.75 -0.44 2.31
N ALA A 135 -16.03 -0.94 3.51
CA ALA A 135 -15.14 -0.84 4.66
C ALA A 135 -13.82 -1.60 4.42
N PHE A 136 -13.90 -2.81 3.83
CA PHE A 136 -12.71 -3.56 3.41
C PHE A 136 -11.87 -2.77 2.41
N MET A 137 -12.47 -2.26 1.32
CA MET A 137 -11.75 -1.49 0.29
C MET A 137 -11.12 -0.22 0.86
N LEU A 138 -11.81 0.48 1.75
CA LEU A 138 -11.29 1.65 2.44
C LEU A 138 -9.98 1.33 3.18
N LEU A 139 -9.99 0.30 4.03
CA LEU A 139 -8.83 -0.05 4.86
C LEU A 139 -7.73 -0.78 4.08
N PHE A 140 -8.10 -1.59 3.09
CA PHE A 140 -7.16 -2.22 2.16
C PHE A 140 -6.33 -1.17 1.42
N LEU A 141 -6.98 -0.17 0.82
CA LEU A 141 -6.28 0.86 0.06
C LEU A 141 -5.48 1.82 0.95
N LEU A 142 -5.93 2.07 2.19
CA LEU A 142 -5.08 2.75 3.20
C LEU A 142 -3.85 1.91 3.56
N GLY A 143 -4.00 0.59 3.66
CA GLY A 143 -2.88 -0.35 3.83
C GLY A 143 -1.86 -0.24 2.70
N ILE A 144 -2.31 -0.27 1.44
CA ILE A 144 -1.46 -0.09 0.25
C ILE A 144 -0.74 1.26 0.25
N PHE A 145 -1.42 2.34 0.63
CA PHE A 145 -0.77 3.64 0.81
C PHE A 145 0.38 3.56 1.83
N CYS A 146 0.14 2.94 2.99
CA CYS A 146 1.14 2.81 4.04
C CYS A 146 2.32 1.91 3.65
N THR A 147 2.15 0.95 2.74
CA THR A 147 3.18 -0.03 2.33
C THR A 147 4.52 0.62 1.98
N ASN A 148 4.55 1.64 1.12
CA ASN A 148 5.81 2.28 0.73
C ASN A 148 6.44 3.08 1.87
N GLN A 149 5.62 3.63 2.75
CA GLN A 149 6.12 4.33 3.92
C GLN A 149 6.78 3.35 4.91
N PHE A 150 6.18 2.18 5.11
CA PHE A 150 6.72 1.09 5.92
C PHE A 150 8.02 0.54 5.29
N HIS A 151 8.03 0.35 3.98
CA HIS A 151 9.22 -0.02 3.21
C HIS A 151 10.38 0.94 3.44
N ARG A 152 10.13 2.25 3.28
CA ARG A 152 11.14 3.28 3.53
C ARG A 152 11.69 3.19 4.95
N TRP A 153 10.82 2.99 5.94
CA TRP A 153 11.23 2.88 7.34
C TRP A 153 12.03 1.61 7.63
N ALA A 154 11.78 0.51 6.92
CA ALA A 154 12.58 -0.71 7.02
C ALA A 154 14.03 -0.52 6.52
N HIS A 155 14.28 0.44 5.63
CA HIS A 155 15.63 0.78 5.16
C HIS A 155 16.32 1.90 5.94
N LEU A 156 15.62 2.64 6.80
CA LEU A 156 16.25 3.72 7.56
C LEU A 156 17.27 3.12 8.55
N PRO A 157 18.56 3.51 8.49
CA PRO A 157 19.56 3.04 9.45
C PRO A 157 19.20 3.35 10.91
N ALA A 158 18.45 4.44 11.13
CA ALA A 158 17.95 4.86 12.43
C ALA A 158 16.51 5.39 12.32
N ALA A 159 15.54 4.50 12.17
CA ALA A 159 14.12 4.86 12.23
C ALA A 159 13.73 5.41 13.62
N PRO A 160 12.76 6.32 13.76
CA PRO A 160 12.29 6.83 15.07
C PRO A 160 11.91 5.70 16.05
N SER A 161 12.02 5.95 17.37
CA SER A 161 11.77 4.92 18.40
C SER A 161 10.38 4.30 18.33
N TRP A 162 9.35 5.11 18.07
CA TRP A 162 7.97 4.64 17.93
C TRP A 162 7.76 3.77 16.68
N ILE A 163 8.51 4.03 15.59
CA ILE A 163 8.53 3.16 14.40
C ILE A 163 9.17 1.83 14.73
N ARG A 164 10.34 1.84 15.39
CA ARG A 164 11.02 0.60 15.80
C ARG A 164 10.15 -0.24 16.74
N ALA A 165 9.39 0.41 17.62
CA ALA A 165 8.43 -0.28 18.47
C ALA A 165 7.35 -0.99 17.63
N LEU A 166 6.75 -0.31 16.63
CA LEU A 166 5.78 -0.93 15.72
C LEU A 166 6.39 -2.05 14.85
N GLN A 167 7.63 -1.89 14.40
CA GLN A 167 8.35 -2.93 13.67
C GLN A 167 8.59 -4.16 14.55
N SER A 168 8.90 -3.96 15.83
CA SER A 168 9.15 -5.06 16.78
C SER A 168 7.91 -5.90 17.08
N THR A 169 6.70 -5.37 16.88
CA THR A 169 5.46 -6.15 17.03
C THR A 169 5.11 -6.94 15.76
N GLY A 170 5.84 -6.76 14.66
CA GLY A 170 5.51 -7.32 13.35
C GLY A 170 4.27 -6.70 12.71
N LEU A 171 3.77 -5.58 13.25
CA LEU A 171 2.60 -4.91 12.67
C LEU A 171 2.96 -4.18 11.38
N ILE A 172 4.15 -3.59 11.30
CA ILE A 172 4.69 -2.97 10.09
C ILE A 172 6.03 -3.61 9.74
N LEU A 173 6.43 -3.52 8.47
CA LEU A 173 7.65 -4.17 7.99
C LEU A 173 8.90 -3.77 8.77
N GLY A 174 9.54 -4.76 9.37
CA GLY A 174 10.80 -4.61 10.09
C GLY A 174 12.03 -4.73 9.19
N PRO A 175 13.16 -4.09 9.56
CA PRO A 175 14.41 -4.15 8.80
C PRO A 175 14.94 -5.58 8.66
N GLU A 176 14.91 -6.38 9.73
CA GLU A 176 15.41 -7.76 9.70
C GLU A 176 14.61 -8.66 8.76
N HIS A 177 13.28 -8.51 8.78
CA HIS A 177 12.39 -9.26 7.89
C HIS A 177 12.65 -8.91 6.43
N HIS A 178 12.73 -7.62 6.13
CA HIS A 178 12.99 -7.18 4.77
C HIS A 178 14.41 -7.48 4.29
N GLN A 179 15.39 -7.52 5.19
CA GLN A 179 16.76 -7.92 4.87
C GLN A 179 16.85 -9.36 4.35
N ARG A 180 15.92 -10.26 4.75
CA ARG A 180 15.85 -11.62 4.20
C ARG A 180 15.58 -11.59 2.70
N HIS A 181 14.65 -10.75 2.26
CA HIS A 181 14.38 -10.53 0.85
C HIS A 181 15.59 -9.94 0.12
N HIS A 182 16.28 -8.96 0.72
CA HIS A 182 17.52 -8.39 0.17
C HIS A 182 18.75 -9.30 0.24
N THR A 183 18.61 -10.54 0.69
CA THR A 183 19.69 -11.52 0.67
C THR A 183 19.59 -12.34 -0.62
N PRO A 184 20.66 -12.46 -1.42
CA PRO A 184 20.65 -13.32 -2.60
C PRO A 184 20.15 -14.73 -2.25
N PRO A 185 19.30 -15.35 -3.10
CA PRO A 185 19.06 -14.98 -4.50
C PRO A 185 17.85 -14.06 -4.75
N PHE A 186 17.36 -13.33 -3.74
CA PHE A 186 16.22 -12.39 -3.84
C PHE A 186 14.87 -13.04 -4.18
N ASP A 187 14.69 -14.31 -3.82
CA ASP A 187 13.54 -15.12 -4.25
C ASP A 187 12.49 -15.39 -3.16
N THR A 188 12.62 -14.76 -1.98
CA THR A 188 11.75 -14.98 -0.82
C THR A 188 11.35 -13.67 -0.13
N TYR A 189 10.38 -13.74 0.80
CA TYR A 189 9.98 -12.63 1.69
C TYR A 189 9.52 -11.33 0.99
N TYR A 190 8.74 -11.46 -0.08
CA TYR A 190 8.30 -10.32 -0.91
C TYR A 190 7.31 -9.35 -0.25
N CYS A 191 6.50 -9.75 0.74
CA CYS A 191 5.47 -8.87 1.31
C CYS A 191 6.10 -7.69 2.07
N ILE A 192 5.61 -6.48 1.78
CA ILE A 192 6.23 -5.20 2.17
C ILE A 192 5.41 -4.45 3.23
N THR A 193 4.10 -4.70 3.38
CA THR A 193 3.29 -3.95 4.35
C THR A 193 3.69 -4.29 5.78
N SER A 194 3.74 -5.58 6.10
CA SER A 194 4.11 -6.11 7.42
C SER A 194 4.99 -7.36 7.30
N GLY A 195 4.83 -8.12 6.22
CA GLY A 195 5.52 -9.37 6.01
C GLY A 195 4.78 -10.60 6.56
N LEU A 196 3.59 -10.42 7.17
CA LEU A 196 2.77 -11.47 7.79
C LEU A 196 2.26 -12.52 6.80
N MET A 197 2.05 -12.15 5.55
CA MET A 197 1.53 -13.02 4.49
C MET A 197 2.63 -13.65 3.63
N ASN A 198 3.90 -13.55 4.05
CA ASN A 198 4.98 -14.27 3.38
C ASN A 198 4.85 -15.79 3.61
N PRO A 199 5.12 -16.61 2.58
CA PRO A 199 5.20 -18.06 2.71
C PRO A 199 6.41 -18.52 3.54
#